data_AF-M8CCK4-F1
#
_entry.id   AF-M8CCK4-F1
#
_cell.length_a   1.000
_cell.length_b   1.000
_cell.length_c   1.000
_cell.angle_alpha   90.00
_cell.angle_beta   90.00
_cell.angle_gamma   90.00
#
_symmetry.space_group_name_H-M   'P 1'
#
loop_
_entity.id
_entity.type
_entity.pdbx_description
1 polymer ?
#
loop_
_entity_poly.entity_id
_entity_poly.type
_entity_poly.pdbx_seq_one_letter_code
_entity_poly.pdbx_strand_id
1 'polypeptide(L)'
;MQGCDGSVLLDSANKTAEKDAQPNQTLRGFGFVERVKAAVEKACPDTVSCADILALIARDAVWLVSRLLDHFANDTSKGPFWTVPLGRRDGSVSISNETDALPPPTSNFTVLTQLFAAVNLDAKDLVVLSAGHTIGTSHCFSFSDRLYNFTGMENPSDIDPTLEPQYMMRLKGKGALQDLRHRLLQAEHIIMFHMYK
;
A
#
# COMPACT_ATOMS: atom_id res chain seq x y z
N MET A 1 5.40 -8.21 11.47
CA MET A 1 3.99 -8.39 11.07
C MET A 1 3.72 -9.86 10.96
N GLN A 2 2.68 -10.33 11.65
CA GLN A 2 2.41 -11.76 11.88
C GLN A 2 1.74 -12.49 10.72
N GLY A 3 1.57 -11.84 9.57
CA GLY A 3 1.02 -12.44 8.35
C GLY A 3 -0.20 -11.67 7.86
N CYS A 4 -1.11 -12.37 7.17
CA CYS A 4 -2.42 -11.86 6.76
C CYS A 4 -3.48 -12.24 7.80
N ASP A 5 -3.40 -11.69 8.99
CA ASP A 5 -4.31 -12.02 10.11
C ASP A 5 -5.21 -10.84 10.49
N GLY A 6 -5.11 -9.70 9.79
CA GLY A 6 -5.92 -8.52 10.08
C GLY A 6 -5.50 -7.76 11.35
N SER A 7 -4.33 -8.04 11.93
CA SER A 7 -3.78 -7.32 13.10
C SER A 7 -3.71 -5.80 12.91
N VAL A 8 -3.51 -5.34 11.67
CA VAL A 8 -3.51 -3.91 11.28
C VAL A 8 -4.85 -3.21 11.51
N LEU A 9 -5.95 -3.95 11.62
CA LEU A 9 -7.29 -3.41 11.87
C LEU A 9 -7.54 -3.13 13.36
N LEU A 10 -6.73 -3.69 14.25
CA LEU A 10 -6.88 -3.54 15.69
C LEU A 10 -6.45 -2.14 16.14
N ASP A 11 -7.22 -1.55 17.04
CA ASP A 11 -6.89 -0.29 17.71
C ASP A 11 -6.20 -0.54 19.06
N SER A 12 -5.32 0.37 19.48
CA SER A 12 -4.70 0.37 20.81
C SER A 12 -4.98 1.66 21.55
N ALA A 13 -5.36 1.57 22.83
CA ALA A 13 -5.57 2.73 23.68
C ALA A 13 -4.29 3.56 23.90
N ASN A 14 -3.12 2.91 23.86
CA ASN A 14 -1.83 3.52 24.15
C ASN A 14 -1.03 3.85 22.88
N LYS A 15 -1.67 3.83 21.70
CA LYS A 15 -1.04 4.07 20.39
C LYS A 15 0.11 3.13 20.06
N THR A 16 -0.03 1.86 20.47
CA THR A 16 0.99 0.83 20.26
C THR A 16 0.63 -0.16 19.15
N ALA A 17 -0.52 0.02 18.47
CA ALA A 17 -0.95 -0.88 17.40
C ALA A 17 -0.18 -0.59 16.11
N GLU A 18 -0.20 -1.53 15.17
CA GLU A 18 0.38 -1.34 13.84
C GLU A 18 -0.17 -0.11 13.14
N LYS A 19 -1.47 0.17 13.32
CA LYS A 19 -2.18 1.31 12.75
C LYS A 19 -1.60 2.66 13.17
N ASP A 20 -1.01 2.73 14.36
CA ASP A 20 -0.42 3.95 14.93
C ASP A 20 1.02 4.19 14.47
N ALA A 21 1.68 3.17 13.91
CA ALA A 21 3.06 3.24 13.48
C ALA A 21 3.25 4.19 12.29
N GLN A 22 4.40 4.86 12.23
CA GLN A 22 4.69 5.88 11.23
C GLN A 22 4.42 5.43 9.77
N PRO A 23 4.80 4.21 9.33
CA PRO A 23 4.51 3.75 7.96
C PRO A 23 3.00 3.67 7.67
N ASN A 24 2.21 3.32 8.70
CA ASN A 24 0.79 3.02 8.59
C ASN A 24 -0.12 4.23 8.84
N GLN A 25 0.39 5.37 9.30
CA GLN A 25 -0.42 6.60 9.45
C GLN A 25 -1.00 7.11 8.12
N THR A 26 -0.48 6.63 6.99
CA THR A 26 -1.00 6.93 5.65
C THR A 26 -2.12 5.99 5.19
N LEU A 27 -2.38 4.90 5.92
CA LEU A 27 -3.46 3.97 5.63
C LEU A 27 -4.83 4.63 5.74
N ARG A 28 -5.74 4.19 4.88
CA ARG A 28 -7.12 4.65 4.82
C ARG A 28 -8.05 3.48 4.51
N GLY A 29 -9.35 3.71 4.65
CA GLY A 29 -10.37 2.72 4.26
C GLY A 29 -10.82 1.79 5.38
N PHE A 30 -10.34 1.96 6.62
CA PHE A 30 -10.79 1.18 7.78
C PHE A 30 -12.33 1.19 7.93
N GLY A 31 -12.96 2.36 7.85
CA GLY A 31 -14.43 2.46 7.89
C GLY A 31 -15.15 1.81 6.70
N PHE A 32 -14.47 1.60 5.56
CA PHE A 32 -15.03 0.79 4.46
C PHE A 32 -14.99 -0.69 4.82
N VAL A 33 -13.87 -1.18 5.37
CA VAL A 33 -13.73 -2.56 5.85
C VAL A 33 -14.77 -2.87 6.91
N GLU A 34 -15.00 -1.97 7.88
CA GLU A 34 -16.04 -2.10 8.90
C GLU A 34 -17.46 -2.25 8.29
N ARG A 35 -17.79 -1.45 7.27
CA ARG A 35 -19.09 -1.56 6.58
C ARG A 35 -19.23 -2.87 5.82
N VAL A 36 -18.16 -3.35 5.18
CA VAL A 36 -18.15 -4.66 4.51
C VAL A 36 -18.36 -5.76 5.55
N LYS A 37 -17.61 -5.75 6.66
CA LYS A 37 -17.77 -6.70 7.75
C LYS A 37 -19.19 -6.69 8.30
N ALA A 38 -19.77 -5.52 8.59
CA ALA A 38 -21.14 -5.42 9.09
C ALA A 38 -22.18 -6.00 8.11
N ALA A 39 -22.00 -5.79 6.80
CA ALA A 39 -22.87 -6.36 5.78
C ALA A 39 -22.72 -7.90 5.69
N VAL A 40 -21.49 -8.40 5.78
CA VAL A 40 -21.20 -9.84 5.79
C VAL A 40 -21.78 -10.50 7.04
N GLU A 41 -21.60 -9.92 8.22
CA GLU A 41 -22.16 -10.43 9.49
C GLU A 41 -23.68 -10.50 9.48
N LYS A 42 -24.36 -9.56 8.80
CA LYS A 42 -25.81 -9.61 8.62
C LYS A 42 -26.27 -10.82 7.81
N ALA A 43 -25.45 -11.28 6.86
CA ALA A 43 -25.76 -12.41 6.00
C ALA A 43 -25.25 -13.75 6.58
N CYS A 44 -24.07 -13.73 7.18
CA CYS A 44 -23.32 -14.87 7.68
C CYS A 44 -22.70 -14.56 9.06
N PRO A 45 -23.49 -14.61 10.15
CA PRO A 45 -23.00 -14.26 11.48
C PRO A 45 -21.81 -15.11 11.92
N ASP A 46 -20.81 -14.46 12.53
CA ASP A 46 -19.60 -15.03 13.14
C ASP A 46 -18.84 -16.05 12.26
N THR A 47 -18.93 -15.90 10.93
CA THR A 47 -18.44 -16.90 9.98
C THR A 47 -17.18 -16.46 9.25
N VAL A 48 -17.12 -15.22 8.77
CA VAL A 48 -16.05 -14.74 7.88
C VAL A 48 -15.08 -13.86 8.66
N SER A 49 -13.80 -14.21 8.69
CA SER A 49 -12.77 -13.43 9.37
C SER A 49 -12.54 -12.06 8.70
N CYS A 50 -12.12 -11.08 9.48
CA CYS A 50 -11.66 -9.79 8.96
C CYS A 50 -10.44 -9.97 8.04
N ALA A 51 -9.56 -10.93 8.34
CA ALA A 51 -8.43 -11.30 7.50
C ALA A 51 -8.86 -11.74 6.09
N ASP A 52 -9.86 -12.61 5.97
CA ASP A 52 -10.38 -13.04 4.66
C ASP A 52 -11.18 -11.92 3.96
N ILE A 53 -11.87 -11.06 4.71
CA ILE A 53 -12.53 -9.88 4.15
C ILE A 53 -11.51 -8.95 3.51
N LEU A 54 -10.37 -8.69 4.17
CA LEU A 54 -9.29 -7.95 3.55
C LEU A 54 -8.86 -8.64 2.25
N ALA A 55 -8.47 -9.93 2.30
CA ALA A 55 -8.10 -10.77 1.15
C ALA A 55 -9.03 -10.60 -0.07
N LEU A 56 -10.35 -10.67 0.17
CA LEU A 56 -11.38 -10.53 -0.86
C LEU A 56 -11.51 -9.09 -1.39
N ILE A 57 -11.45 -8.07 -0.51
CA ILE A 57 -11.60 -6.67 -0.89
C ILE A 57 -10.58 -6.26 -1.95
N ALA A 58 -9.30 -6.57 -1.81
CA ALA A 58 -8.33 -6.16 -2.83
C ALA A 58 -8.31 -7.03 -4.08
N ARG A 59 -8.70 -8.32 -4.03
CA ARG A 59 -8.99 -9.06 -5.27
C ARG A 59 -10.09 -8.34 -6.04
N ASP A 60 -11.19 -7.99 -5.36
CA ASP A 60 -12.30 -7.26 -5.95
C ASP A 60 -11.86 -5.88 -6.46
N ALA A 61 -10.99 -5.17 -5.73
CA ALA A 61 -10.45 -3.89 -6.18
C ALA A 61 -9.64 -4.03 -7.48
N VAL A 62 -8.72 -5.00 -7.57
CA VAL A 62 -7.95 -5.26 -8.80
C VAL A 62 -8.86 -5.61 -9.96
N TRP A 63 -9.85 -6.48 -9.72
CA TRP A 63 -10.81 -6.88 -10.74
C TRP A 63 -11.68 -5.70 -11.20
N LEU A 64 -12.19 -4.88 -10.29
CA LEU A 64 -13.01 -3.72 -10.64
C LEU A 64 -12.22 -2.66 -11.39
N VAL A 65 -11.01 -2.33 -10.93
CA VAL A 65 -10.15 -1.35 -11.60
C VAL A 65 -9.84 -1.80 -13.02
N SER A 66 -9.56 -3.08 -13.23
CA SER A 66 -9.26 -3.57 -14.56
C SER A 66 -10.46 -3.48 -15.51
N ARG A 67 -11.67 -3.75 -15.01
CA ARG A 67 -12.91 -3.59 -15.78
C ARG A 67 -13.22 -2.14 -16.14
N LEU A 68 -12.86 -1.19 -15.28
CA LEU A 68 -13.09 0.24 -15.56
C LEU A 68 -12.14 0.76 -16.65
N LEU A 69 -10.94 0.17 -16.79
CA LEU A 69 -9.99 0.51 -17.85
C LEU A 69 -10.35 -0.14 -19.20
N ASP A 70 -11.08 -1.27 -19.21
CA ASP A 70 -11.55 -1.98 -20.43
C ASP A 70 -12.47 -1.13 -21.33
N HIS A 71 -13.06 -0.02 -20.86
CA HIS A 71 -13.94 0.81 -21.68
C HIS A 71 -13.22 1.79 -22.61
N PHE A 72 -11.92 2.02 -22.43
CA PHE A 72 -11.16 3.00 -23.21
C PHE A 72 -10.23 2.41 -24.27
N ALA A 73 -9.91 1.11 -24.18
CA ALA A 73 -9.05 0.46 -25.14
C ALA A 73 -9.76 -0.77 -25.70
N ASN A 74 -9.65 -0.96 -27.01
CA ASN A 74 -10.02 -2.20 -27.70
C ASN A 74 -9.04 -3.35 -27.34
N ASP A 75 -8.58 -3.35 -26.09
CA ASP A 75 -7.53 -4.14 -25.51
C ASP A 75 -8.17 -5.19 -24.60
N THR A 76 -7.92 -6.46 -24.91
CA THR A 76 -8.42 -7.62 -24.17
C THR A 76 -7.67 -7.88 -22.86
N SER A 77 -6.76 -6.99 -22.46
CA SER A 77 -5.97 -7.05 -21.22
C SER A 77 -6.82 -6.83 -19.96
N LYS A 78 -7.80 -7.71 -19.75
CA LYS A 78 -8.57 -7.80 -18.51
C LYS A 78 -7.59 -8.08 -17.38
N GLY A 79 -7.60 -7.25 -16.35
CA GLY A 79 -6.86 -7.55 -15.13
C GLY A 79 -7.36 -8.86 -14.53
N PRO A 80 -6.46 -9.63 -13.90
CA PRO A 80 -6.74 -11.01 -13.55
C PRO A 80 -7.88 -11.09 -12.53
N PHE A 81 -8.74 -12.08 -12.71
CA PHE A 81 -9.60 -12.57 -11.65
C PHE A 81 -9.00 -13.88 -11.13
N TRP A 82 -8.89 -14.01 -9.83
CA TRP A 82 -8.46 -15.26 -9.21
C TRP A 82 -9.36 -15.60 -8.02
N THR A 83 -9.40 -16.89 -7.70
CA THR A 83 -10.00 -17.39 -6.47
C THR A 83 -9.03 -17.11 -5.33
N VAL A 84 -9.49 -16.36 -4.32
CA VAL A 84 -8.73 -16.11 -3.09
C VAL A 84 -8.84 -17.36 -2.21
N PRO A 85 -7.71 -17.99 -1.80
CA PRO A 85 -7.75 -19.02 -0.76
C PRO A 85 -8.30 -18.40 0.53
N LEU A 86 -9.33 -19.00 1.12
CA LEU A 86 -9.97 -18.55 2.35
C LEU A 86 -9.63 -19.47 3.52
N GLY A 87 -10.01 -19.07 4.74
CA GLY A 87 -9.76 -19.79 5.98
C GLY A 87 -8.74 -19.10 6.89
N ARG A 88 -8.32 -17.86 6.59
CA ARG A 88 -7.49 -17.07 7.50
C ARG A 88 -8.29 -16.77 8.76
N ARG A 89 -7.62 -16.67 9.91
CA ARG A 89 -8.24 -16.30 11.19
C ARG A 89 -7.71 -14.95 11.65
N ASP A 90 -8.54 -14.25 12.40
CA ASP A 90 -8.19 -12.92 12.91
C ASP A 90 -7.13 -13.03 14.00
N GLY A 91 -6.07 -12.24 13.87
CA GLY A 91 -5.04 -12.04 14.87
C GLY A 91 -5.59 -11.25 16.05
N SER A 92 -5.07 -11.50 17.25
CA SER A 92 -5.48 -10.83 18.50
C SER A 92 -4.44 -9.85 19.04
N VAL A 93 -3.31 -9.70 18.34
CA VAL A 93 -2.16 -8.90 18.76
C VAL A 93 -1.79 -7.96 17.63
N SER A 94 -1.56 -6.68 17.95
CA SER A 94 -1.10 -5.66 17.02
C SER A 94 0.00 -4.84 17.69
N ILE A 95 1.18 -4.77 17.06
CA ILE A 95 2.38 -4.16 17.64
C ILE A 95 3.03 -3.24 16.61
N SER A 96 3.15 -1.96 16.93
CA SER A 96 3.73 -0.93 16.04
C SER A 96 5.12 -1.28 15.51
N ASN A 97 6.04 -1.79 16.33
CA ASN A 97 7.39 -2.18 15.92
C ASN A 97 7.42 -3.25 14.82
N GLU A 98 6.34 -4.03 14.68
CA GLU A 98 6.27 -5.02 13.63
C GLU A 98 6.26 -4.41 12.22
N THR A 99 5.88 -3.14 12.11
CA THR A 99 5.87 -2.37 10.85
C THR A 99 7.27 -1.97 10.38
N ASP A 100 8.32 -2.14 11.19
CA ASP A 100 9.72 -1.92 10.77
C ASP A 100 10.15 -2.90 9.66
N ALA A 101 9.41 -3.99 9.47
CA ALA A 101 9.59 -4.92 8.37
C ALA A 101 9.02 -4.40 7.03
N LEU A 102 8.33 -3.27 7.01
CA LEU A 102 7.80 -2.68 5.78
C LEU A 102 8.91 -1.98 4.98
N PRO A 103 8.97 -2.19 3.65
CA PRO A 103 9.96 -1.53 2.81
C PRO A 103 9.70 -0.01 2.74
N PRO A 104 10.67 0.85 3.12
CA PRO A 104 10.55 2.28 2.90
C PRO A 104 10.71 2.61 1.40
N PRO A 105 10.13 3.73 0.93
CA PRO A 105 10.18 4.12 -0.49
C PRO A 105 11.60 4.47 -0.99
N THR A 106 12.55 4.64 -0.07
CA THR A 106 13.95 4.97 -0.34
C THR A 106 14.87 3.75 -0.43
N SER A 107 14.36 2.54 -0.20
CA SER A 107 15.15 1.31 -0.31
C SER A 107 15.66 1.07 -1.73
N ASN A 108 16.92 0.62 -1.84
CA ASN A 108 17.45 0.12 -3.10
C ASN A 108 16.95 -1.30 -3.39
N PHE A 109 17.17 -1.77 -4.64
CA PHE A 109 16.71 -3.09 -5.08
C PHE A 109 17.22 -4.25 -4.23
N THR A 110 18.47 -4.20 -3.78
CA THR A 110 19.06 -5.26 -2.93
C THR A 110 18.37 -5.36 -1.58
N VAL A 111 18.03 -4.23 -0.96
CA VAL A 111 17.28 -4.22 0.31
C VAL A 111 15.85 -4.71 0.09
N LEU A 112 15.21 -4.29 -1.00
CA LEU A 112 13.86 -4.75 -1.35
C LEU A 112 13.81 -6.27 -1.53
N THR A 113 14.75 -6.87 -2.27
CA THR A 113 14.77 -8.33 -2.45
C THR A 113 15.00 -9.08 -1.15
N GLN A 114 15.81 -8.55 -0.23
CA GLN A 114 16.00 -9.14 1.11
C GLN A 114 14.73 -9.09 1.97
N LEU A 115 14.03 -7.95 1.96
CA LEU A 115 12.78 -7.80 2.72
C LEU A 115 11.66 -8.71 2.19
N PHE A 116 11.56 -8.88 0.88
CA PHE A 116 10.63 -9.83 0.27
C PHE A 116 11.01 -11.29 0.59
N ALA A 117 12.30 -11.63 0.49
CA ALA A 117 12.77 -12.97 0.82
C ALA A 117 12.50 -13.34 2.29
N ALA A 118 12.57 -12.36 3.21
CA ALA A 118 12.23 -12.55 4.63
C ALA A 118 10.77 -12.96 4.87
N VAL A 119 9.91 -12.80 3.85
CA VAL A 119 8.50 -13.20 3.89
C VAL A 119 8.17 -14.24 2.81
N ASN A 120 9.18 -14.98 2.35
CA ASN A 120 9.09 -16.05 1.35
C ASN A 120 8.59 -15.60 -0.03
N LEU A 121 8.88 -14.36 -0.41
CA LEU A 121 8.62 -13.84 -1.75
C LEU A 121 9.94 -13.60 -2.49
N ASP A 122 9.99 -13.92 -3.78
CA ASP A 122 11.20 -13.79 -4.58
C ASP A 122 11.30 -12.45 -5.34
N ALA A 123 12.34 -12.30 -6.16
CA ALA A 123 12.54 -11.08 -6.96
C ALA A 123 11.44 -10.87 -8.03
N LYS A 124 10.83 -11.95 -8.54
CA LYS A 124 9.72 -11.86 -9.48
C LYS A 124 8.48 -11.36 -8.73
N ASP A 125 8.22 -11.86 -7.53
CA ASP A 125 7.13 -11.38 -6.69
C ASP A 125 7.29 -9.89 -6.35
N LEU A 126 8.51 -9.43 -6.07
CA LEU A 126 8.81 -8.00 -5.92
C LEU A 126 8.38 -7.18 -7.13
N VAL A 127 8.78 -7.57 -8.33
CA VAL A 127 8.45 -6.83 -9.56
C VAL A 127 6.94 -6.85 -9.82
N VAL A 128 6.29 -8.00 -9.64
CA VAL A 128 4.85 -8.17 -9.87
C VAL A 128 4.03 -7.38 -8.85
N LEU A 129 4.36 -7.45 -7.56
CA LEU A 129 3.63 -6.74 -6.51
C LEU A 129 3.88 -5.22 -6.55
N SER A 130 5.05 -4.79 -7.06
CA SER A 130 5.31 -3.37 -7.36
C SER A 130 4.37 -2.82 -8.44
N ALA A 131 3.77 -3.66 -9.29
CA ALA A 131 2.75 -3.23 -10.25
C ALA A 131 1.46 -2.71 -9.56
N GLY A 132 1.27 -3.00 -8.26
CA GLY A 132 0.23 -2.37 -7.45
C GLY A 132 0.32 -0.84 -7.43
N HIS A 133 1.47 -0.26 -7.77
CA HIS A 133 1.68 1.18 -7.88
C HIS A 133 1.05 1.80 -9.15
N THR A 134 0.41 0.99 -10.01
CA THR A 134 -0.28 1.46 -11.23
C THR A 134 -1.46 2.38 -10.94
N ILE A 135 -2.12 2.17 -9.80
CA ILE A 135 -3.23 2.99 -9.31
C ILE A 135 -2.95 3.43 -7.88
N GLY A 136 -3.56 4.55 -7.51
CA GLY A 136 -3.43 5.13 -6.20
C GLY A 136 -2.54 6.37 -6.24
N THR A 137 -1.82 6.57 -5.16
CA THR A 137 -1.34 7.88 -4.74
C THR A 137 -0.10 7.68 -3.84
N SER A 138 1.00 8.47 -3.96
CA SER A 138 2.16 8.64 -3.03
C SER A 138 2.43 10.09 -2.44
N HIS A 139 2.61 10.26 -1.12
CA HIS A 139 2.78 11.61 -0.53
C HIS A 139 4.11 12.24 -0.96
N CYS A 140 4.18 13.58 -1.07
CA CYS A 140 5.41 14.24 -1.53
C CYS A 140 6.64 13.90 -0.68
N PHE A 141 6.46 13.72 0.64
CA PHE A 141 7.56 13.30 1.52
C PHE A 141 8.12 11.90 1.17
N SER A 142 7.36 11.06 0.47
CA SER A 142 7.79 9.71 0.08
C SER A 142 8.82 9.71 -1.05
N PHE A 143 9.00 10.84 -1.75
CA PHE A 143 9.95 10.97 -2.85
C PHE A 143 10.64 12.34 -2.91
N SER A 144 10.46 13.20 -1.91
CA SER A 144 11.01 14.56 -1.88
C SER A 144 12.53 14.59 -1.98
N ASP A 145 13.20 13.60 -1.40
CA ASP A 145 14.67 13.51 -1.44
C ASP A 145 15.16 13.41 -2.88
N ARG A 146 14.44 12.68 -3.74
CA ARG A 146 14.76 12.57 -5.18
C ARG A 146 14.64 13.91 -5.93
N LEU A 147 13.93 14.90 -5.36
CA LEU A 147 13.69 16.20 -5.97
C LEU A 147 14.61 17.31 -5.45
N TYR A 148 15.14 17.18 -4.24
CA TYR A 148 15.79 18.28 -3.53
C TYR A 148 17.05 17.90 -2.75
N ASN A 149 17.28 16.61 -2.45
CA ASN A 149 18.37 16.16 -1.59
C ASN A 149 18.74 14.70 -1.91
N PHE A 150 19.01 14.40 -3.18
CA PHE A 150 19.16 13.01 -3.63
C PHE A 150 20.42 12.34 -3.10
N THR A 151 21.54 13.06 -3.06
CA THR A 151 22.83 12.56 -2.58
C THR A 151 23.18 13.04 -1.18
N GLY A 152 22.40 13.95 -0.60
CA GLY A 152 22.73 14.58 0.68
C GLY A 152 23.65 15.81 0.53
N MET A 153 23.88 16.26 -0.71
CA MET A 153 24.75 17.40 -0.98
C MET A 153 23.93 18.69 -0.90
N GLU A 154 24.42 19.70 -0.18
CA GLU A 154 23.77 21.02 -0.09
C GLU A 154 23.91 21.81 -1.41
N ASN A 155 23.25 21.36 -2.48
CA ASN A 155 23.20 22.07 -3.75
C ASN A 155 21.80 22.01 -4.39
N PRO A 156 21.32 23.10 -5.03
CA PRO A 156 19.99 23.14 -5.66
C PRO A 156 19.78 22.18 -6.84
N SER A 157 20.87 21.57 -7.34
CA SER A 157 20.88 20.63 -8.45
C SER A 157 20.95 19.17 -7.98
N ASP A 158 20.85 18.90 -6.67
CA ASP A 158 20.91 17.56 -6.07
C ASP A 158 19.59 16.81 -6.28
N ILE A 159 19.36 16.46 -7.54
CA ILE A 159 18.16 15.82 -8.07
C ILE A 159 18.56 14.44 -8.56
N ASP A 160 17.68 13.47 -8.37
CA ASP A 160 17.89 12.12 -8.90
C ASP A 160 18.02 12.15 -10.43
N PRO A 161 19.19 11.75 -10.99
CA PRO A 161 19.43 11.79 -12.43
C PRO A 161 18.57 10.79 -13.22
N THR A 162 17.93 9.83 -12.55
CA THR A 162 17.02 8.85 -13.16
C THR A 162 15.59 9.37 -13.29
N LEU A 163 15.26 10.53 -12.69
CA LEU A 163 13.95 11.16 -12.87
C LEU A 163 13.87 11.89 -14.21
N GLU A 164 12.83 11.56 -14.98
CA GLU A 164 12.54 12.26 -16.24
C GLU A 164 12.35 13.77 -15.99
N PRO A 165 13.13 14.65 -16.64
CA PRO A 165 13.16 16.09 -16.32
C PRO A 165 11.80 16.78 -16.40
N GLN A 166 10.97 16.44 -17.41
CA GLN A 166 9.63 17.01 -17.52
C GLN A 166 8.71 16.56 -16.38
N TYR A 167 8.85 15.30 -15.95
CA TYR A 167 8.06 14.78 -14.84
C TYR A 167 8.49 15.40 -13.52
N MET A 168 9.80 15.55 -13.30
CA MET A 168 10.35 16.25 -12.14
C MET A 168 9.79 17.67 -12.02
N MET A 169 9.77 18.45 -13.10
CA MET A 169 9.21 19.81 -13.09
C MET A 169 7.73 19.81 -12.68
N ARG A 170 6.95 18.84 -13.17
CA ARG A 170 5.54 18.66 -12.76
C ARG A 170 5.42 18.34 -11.28
N LEU A 171 6.29 17.49 -10.74
CA LEU A 171 6.29 17.13 -9.32
C LEU A 171 6.66 18.33 -8.43
N LYS A 172 7.68 19.10 -8.79
CA LYS A 172 8.05 20.34 -8.07
C LYS A 172 6.91 21.37 -8.08
N GLY A 173 6.26 21.55 -9.23
CA GLY A 173 5.09 22.43 -9.35
C GLY A 173 3.92 22.00 -8.46
N LYS A 174 3.68 20.70 -8.30
CA LYS A 174 2.66 20.17 -7.38
C LYS A 174 3.06 20.32 -5.91
N GLY A 175 4.34 20.11 -5.57
CA GLY A 175 4.86 20.26 -4.21
C GLY A 175 4.78 21.70 -3.70
N ALA A 176 5.08 22.69 -4.55
CA ALA A 176 4.95 24.11 -4.22
C ALA A 176 3.48 24.56 -4.00
N LEU A 177 2.51 23.86 -4.60
CA LEU A 177 1.07 24.11 -4.40
C LEU A 177 0.52 23.44 -3.13
N GLN A 178 1.22 22.45 -2.57
CA GLN A 178 0.77 21.74 -1.36
C GLN A 178 1.04 22.49 -0.05
N ASP A 179 1.98 23.44 -0.03
CA ASP A 179 2.19 24.34 1.11
C ASP A 179 0.96 25.25 1.38
N LEU A 180 0.11 25.45 0.36
CA LEU A 180 -1.13 26.23 0.47
C LEU A 180 -2.39 25.39 0.74
N ARG A 181 -2.31 24.05 0.67
CA ARG A 181 -3.46 23.17 0.92
C ARG A 181 -2.99 21.90 1.60
N HIS A 182 -2.94 21.94 2.93
CA HIS A 182 -3.17 20.76 3.74
C HIS A 182 -4.45 20.07 3.26
N ARG A 183 -4.32 18.94 2.56
CA ARG A 183 -5.21 17.77 2.60
C ARG A 183 -4.76 16.68 1.62
N LEU A 184 -4.34 15.58 2.25
CA LEU A 184 -4.83 14.21 2.08
C LEU A 184 -4.59 13.45 0.77
N LEU A 185 -4.37 12.14 1.00
CA LEU A 185 -4.58 10.97 0.14
C LEU A 185 -3.38 10.45 -0.64
N GLN A 186 -2.53 9.63 0.01
CA GLN A 186 -1.64 8.63 -0.59
C GLN A 186 -1.32 7.60 0.54
N ALA A 187 -1.33 6.26 0.46
CA ALA A 187 -1.16 5.32 -0.65
C ALA A 187 -1.91 3.98 -0.44
N GLU A 188 -2.40 3.40 -1.53
CA GLU A 188 -3.00 2.05 -1.59
C GLU A 188 -1.96 0.91 -1.53
N HIS A 189 -0.69 1.21 -1.24
CA HIS A 189 0.39 0.22 -1.25
C HIS A 189 0.33 -0.78 -0.10
N ILE A 190 -0.10 -0.35 1.07
CA ILE A 190 0.02 -1.19 2.24
C ILE A 190 -1.06 -2.27 2.24
N ILE A 191 -2.27 -1.98 1.74
CA ILE A 191 -3.35 -2.98 1.66
C ILE A 191 -2.97 -4.09 0.67
N MET A 192 -2.45 -3.77 -0.52
CA MET A 192 -2.05 -4.83 -1.47
C MET A 192 -0.93 -5.70 -0.88
N PHE A 193 0.10 -5.09 -0.28
CA PHE A 193 1.21 -5.85 0.31
C PHE A 193 0.81 -6.70 1.52
N HIS A 194 -0.17 -6.25 2.31
CA HIS A 194 -0.71 -6.98 3.46
C HIS A 194 -1.64 -8.14 3.09
N MET A 195 -1.89 -8.38 1.80
CA MET A 195 -2.93 -9.31 1.37
C MET A 195 -2.45 -10.46 0.48
N TYR A 196 -1.23 -10.39 -0.03
CA TYR A 196 -0.65 -11.46 -0.85
C TYR A 196 0.19 -12.47 -0.04
N LYS A 197 0.12 -12.46 1.31
CA LYS A 197 0.61 -13.59 2.12
C LYS A 197 -0.48 -14.63 2.40
#